data_AF-A0A6A7AMR5-F1
#
_entry.id   AF-A0A6A7AMR5-F1
#
_cell.length_a   1.000
_cell.length_b   1.000
_cell.length_c   1.000
_cell.angle_alpha   90.00
_cell.angle_beta   90.00
_cell.angle_gamma   90.00
#
_symmetry.space_group_name_H-M   'P 1'
#
loop_
_entity.id
_entity.type
_entity.pdbx_description
1 polymer ?
#
loop_
_entity_poly.entity_id
_entity_poly.type
_entity_poly.pdbx_seq_one_letter_code
_entity_poly.pdbx_strand_id
1 'polypeptide(L)'
;MKQKAQRQQYLTVEEEKALVEFLLLMSSFGQPVRIKYIPSLACNIVCWRSGKRVKPPGKNWARAFEKRHPELTARRVRSIDWKRHEIHIYDKVT
;
A
#
# COMPACT_ATOMS: atom_id res chain seq x y z
N MET A 1 -12.89 -21.39 12.35
CA MET A 1 -13.14 -19.93 12.48
C MET A 1 -12.26 -19.07 11.55
N LYS A 2 -10.94 -19.26 11.49
CA LYS A 2 -10.03 -18.47 10.64
C LYS A 2 -10.40 -18.44 9.14
N GLN A 3 -10.74 -19.58 8.55
CA GLN A 3 -11.15 -19.65 7.13
C GLN A 3 -12.45 -18.88 6.83
N LYS A 4 -13.40 -18.85 7.77
CA LYS A 4 -14.64 -18.07 7.63
C LYS A 4 -14.34 -16.57 7.63
N ALA A 5 -13.42 -16.13 8.48
CA ALA A 5 -12.97 -14.75 8.54
C ALA A 5 -12.23 -14.33 7.25
N GLN A 6 -11.39 -15.21 6.70
CA GLN A 6 -10.71 -14.98 5.41
C GLN A 6 -11.70 -14.82 4.25
N ARG A 7 -12.75 -15.66 4.20
CA ARG A 7 -13.80 -15.54 3.17
C ARG A 7 -14.64 -14.26 3.27
N GLN A 8 -14.67 -13.60 4.43
CA GLN A 8 -15.38 -12.34 4.65
C GLN A 8 -14.50 -11.11 4.41
N GLN A 9 -13.23 -11.30 4.01
CA GLN A 9 -12.34 -10.19 3.67
C GLN A 9 -12.74 -9.56 2.33
N TYR A 10 -12.37 -8.29 2.20
CA TYR A 10 -12.64 -7.49 1.00
C TYR A 10 -11.79 -7.92 -0.21
N LEU A 11 -10.56 -8.38 0.05
CA LEU A 11 -9.62 -8.91 -0.94
C LEU A 11 -9.50 -10.42 -0.77
N THR A 12 -9.16 -11.12 -1.86
CA THR A 12 -8.70 -12.51 -1.77
C THR A 12 -7.31 -12.57 -1.14
N VAL A 13 -6.92 -13.74 -0.64
CA VAL A 13 -5.59 -13.91 -0.01
C VAL A 13 -4.45 -13.62 -0.99
N GLU A 14 -4.64 -13.97 -2.26
CA GLU A 14 -3.68 -13.72 -3.34
C GLU A 14 -3.58 -12.24 -3.69
N GLU A 15 -4.73 -11.56 -3.83
CA GLU A 15 -4.78 -10.11 -4.06
C GLU A 15 -4.14 -9.34 -2.89
N GLU A 16 -4.41 -9.77 -1.66
CA GLU A 16 -3.83 -9.17 -0.46
C GLU A 16 -2.31 -9.32 -0.45
N LYS A 17 -1.79 -10.51 -0.80
CA LYS A 17 -0.35 -10.77 -0.90
C LYS A 17 0.31 -9.92 -1.98
N ALA A 18 -0.27 -9.84 -3.18
CA ALA A 18 0.25 -9.00 -4.27
C ALA A 18 0.31 -7.51 -3.89
N LEU A 19 -0.71 -7.02 -3.18
CA LEU A 19 -0.72 -5.64 -2.70
C LEU A 19 0.36 -5.39 -1.63
N VAL A 20 0.62 -6.34 -0.74
CA VAL A 20 1.73 -6.25 0.23
C VAL A 20 3.08 -6.22 -0.48
N GLU A 21 3.32 -7.11 -1.44
CA GLU A 21 4.57 -7.16 -2.23
C GLU A 21 4.80 -5.84 -2.98
N PHE A 22 3.77 -5.28 -3.61
CA PHE A 22 3.83 -3.98 -4.25
C PHE A 22 4.23 -2.87 -3.27
N LEU A 23 3.63 -2.82 -2.08
CA LEU A 23 3.97 -1.83 -1.06
C LEU A 23 5.41 -1.97 -0.55
N LEU A 24 5.90 -3.20 -0.41
CA LEU A 24 7.28 -3.48 -0.02
C LEU A 24 8.27 -3.03 -1.11
N LEU A 25 7.94 -3.27 -2.38
CA LEU A 25 8.72 -2.84 -3.54
C LEU A 25 8.80 -1.30 -3.62
N MET A 26 7.67 -0.61 -3.47
CA MET A 26 7.63 0.85 -3.42
C MET A 26 8.49 1.42 -2.28
N SER A 27 8.51 0.73 -1.13
CA SER A 27 9.38 1.11 -0.02
C SER A 27 10.87 0.91 -0.34
N SER A 28 11.26 -0.16 -1.04
CA SER A 28 12.65 -0.35 -1.48
C SER A 28 13.10 0.71 -2.48
N PHE A 29 12.20 1.20 -3.32
CA PHE A 29 12.48 2.35 -4.20
C PHE A 29 12.58 3.69 -3.45
N GLY A 30 12.35 3.70 -2.14
CA GLY A 30 12.41 4.91 -1.32
C GLY A 30 11.16 5.79 -1.46
N GLN A 31 10.07 5.25 -2.01
CA GLN A 31 8.79 5.94 -2.17
C GLN A 31 7.70 5.19 -1.38
N PRO A 32 7.70 5.28 -0.03
CA PRO A 32 6.69 4.60 0.77
C PRO A 32 5.29 5.18 0.49
N VAL A 33 4.33 4.30 0.20
CA VAL A 33 2.94 4.67 -0.06
C VAL A 33 2.25 5.04 1.25
N ARG A 34 1.57 6.19 1.27
CA ARG A 34 0.82 6.64 2.45
C ARG A 34 -0.44 5.79 2.66
N ILE A 35 -0.77 5.51 3.93
CA ILE A 35 -1.92 4.70 4.37
C ILE A 35 -3.23 5.10 3.69
N LYS A 36 -3.46 6.41 3.50
CA LYS A 36 -4.68 6.96 2.90
C LYS A 36 -4.96 6.42 1.49
N TYR A 37 -3.93 5.98 0.76
CA TYR A 37 -4.05 5.46 -0.60
C TYR A 37 -4.27 3.94 -0.65
N ILE A 38 -4.07 3.22 0.46
CA ILE A 38 -4.23 1.76 0.51
C ILE A 38 -5.68 1.34 0.21
N PRO A 39 -6.73 1.99 0.78
CA PRO A 39 -8.12 1.72 0.41
C PRO A 39 -8.42 1.90 -1.08
N SER A 40 -7.86 2.94 -1.72
CA SER A 40 -8.07 3.19 -3.15
C SER A 40 -7.39 2.13 -4.02
N LEU A 41 -6.19 1.69 -3.66
CA LEU A 41 -5.49 0.62 -4.37
C LEU A 41 -6.26 -0.71 -4.26
N ALA A 42 -6.72 -1.06 -3.06
CA ALA A 42 -7.56 -2.22 -2.85
C ALA A 42 -8.88 -2.14 -3.64
N CYS A 43 -9.49 -0.95 -3.69
CA CYS A 43 -10.69 -0.73 -4.49
C CYS A 43 -10.43 -0.93 -5.99
N ASN A 44 -9.30 -0.44 -6.52
CA ASN A 44 -8.92 -0.62 -7.92
C ASN A 44 -8.76 -2.10 -8.29
N ILE A 45 -8.08 -2.90 -7.45
CA ILE A 45 -7.93 -4.35 -7.67
C ILE A 45 -9.30 -5.03 -7.80
N VAL A 46 -10.21 -4.74 -6.87
CA VAL A 46 -11.56 -5.31 -6.89
C VAL A 46 -12.38 -4.80 -8.09
N CYS A 47 -12.23 -3.53 -8.47
CA CYS A 47 -12.87 -2.99 -9.66
C CYS A 47 -12.40 -3.70 -10.94
N TRP A 48 -11.11 -4.01 -11.03
CA TRP A 48 -10.54 -4.72 -12.18
C TRP A 48 -11.04 -6.16 -12.24
N ARG A 49 -11.08 -6.88 -11.11
CA ARG A 49 -11.61 -8.25 -11.06
C ARG A 49 -13.09 -8.34 -11.42
N SER A 50 -13.90 -7.38 -10.96
CA SER A 50 -15.36 -7.42 -11.12
C SER A 50 -15.86 -6.69 -12.37
N GLY A 51 -15.01 -5.91 -13.05
CA GLY A 51 -15.39 -5.03 -14.16
C GLY A 51 -16.37 -3.92 -13.77
N LYS A 52 -16.63 -3.73 -12.47
CA LYS A 52 -17.64 -2.79 -11.94
C LYS A 52 -17.00 -1.89 -10.90
N ARG A 53 -17.52 -0.67 -10.78
CA ARG A 53 -17.12 0.24 -9.70
C ARG A 53 -17.65 -0.30 -8.38
N VAL A 54 -16.74 -0.67 -7.47
CA VAL A 54 -17.08 -1.13 -6.12
C VAL A 54 -16.90 0.02 -5.13
N LYS A 55 -17.72 0.05 -4.08
CA LYS A 55 -17.58 1.05 -3.02
C LYS A 55 -16.24 0.84 -2.32
N PRO A 56 -15.48 1.92 -2.03
CA PRO A 56 -14.21 1.80 -1.34
C PRO A 56 -14.41 1.20 0.06
N PRO A 57 -13.41 0.49 0.59
CA PRO A 57 -13.51 -0.09 1.91
C PRO A 57 -13.57 1.01 2.98
N GLY A 58 -14.31 0.74 4.07
CA GLY A 58 -14.60 1.72 5.12
C GLY A 58 -13.35 2.23 5.87
N LYS A 59 -13.51 3.33 6.62
CA LYS A 59 -12.43 4.05 7.33
C LYS A 59 -11.50 3.16 8.17
N ASN A 60 -12.04 2.13 8.82
CA ASN A 60 -11.28 1.24 9.69
C ASN A 60 -10.55 0.10 8.94
N TRP A 61 -10.82 -0.08 7.65
CA TRP A 61 -10.27 -1.19 6.89
C TRP A 61 -8.76 -1.07 6.69
N ALA A 62 -8.25 0.12 6.38
CA ALA A 62 -6.80 0.34 6.26
C ALA A 62 -6.07 0.00 7.57
N ARG A 63 -6.62 0.44 8.71
CA ARG A 63 -6.05 0.13 10.03
C ARG A 63 -6.12 -1.36 10.36
N ALA A 64 -7.18 -2.05 9.94
CA ALA A 64 -7.29 -3.50 10.10
C ALA A 64 -6.31 -4.26 9.19
N PHE A 65 -6.09 -3.79 7.96
CA PHE A 65 -5.11 -4.33 7.02
C PHE A 65 -3.69 -4.24 7.58
N GLU A 66 -3.34 -3.11 8.18
CA GLU A 66 -2.05 -2.93 8.82
C GLU A 66 -1.82 -3.85 10.02
N LYS A 67 -2.85 -4.07 10.84
CA LYS A 67 -2.75 -5.02 11.96
C LYS A 67 -2.47 -6.45 11.49
N ARG A 68 -2.87 -6.81 10.26
CA ARG A 68 -2.57 -8.12 9.67
C ARG A 68 -1.14 -8.21 9.14
N HIS A 69 -0.57 -7.10 8.68
CA HIS A 69 0.74 -7.04 8.03
C HIS A 69 1.68 -6.07 8.77
N PRO A 70 2.28 -6.50 9.89
CA PRO A 70 3.17 -5.65 10.68
C PRO A 70 4.40 -5.18 9.88
N GLU A 71 4.82 -5.94 8.87
CA GLU A 71 5.92 -5.63 7.94
C GLU A 71 5.76 -4.28 7.24
N LEU A 72 4.52 -3.88 6.95
CA LEU A 72 4.21 -2.60 6.31
C LEU A 72 4.28 -1.42 7.29
N THR A 73 4.21 -1.69 8.60
CA THR A 73 4.31 -0.66 9.64
C THR A 73 5.73 -0.11 9.76
N ALA A 74 6.73 -0.99 9.68
CA ALA A 74 8.14 -0.62 9.78
C ALA A 74 8.61 0.32 8.65
N ARG A 75 7.90 0.32 7.52
CA ARG A 75 8.33 0.96 6.27
C ARG A 75 7.59 2.24 5.91
N ARG A 76 6.68 2.71 6.76
CA ARG A 76 5.57 3.58 6.33
C ARG A 76 5.87 5.06 6.17
N VAL A 77 6.89 5.59 6.84
CA VAL A 77 7.34 6.97 6.64
C VAL A 77 8.80 7.04 7.02
N ARG A 78 9.67 7.22 6.03
CA ARG A 78 10.98 7.85 6.26
C ARG A 78 10.88 9.21 5.59
N SER A 79 11.31 10.26 6.28
CA SER A 79 11.61 11.51 5.59
C SER A 79 12.56 11.17 4.45
N ILE A 80 12.30 11.68 3.25
CA ILE A 80 13.32 11.62 2.19
C ILE A 80 14.54 12.32 2.78
N ASP A 81 15.69 11.63 2.79
CA ASP A 81 16.93 12.19 3.32
C ASP A 81 17.23 13.49 2.56
N TRP A 82 17.33 14.60 3.28
CA TRP A 82 17.54 15.93 2.71
C TRP A 82 18.84 16.00 1.89
N LYS A 83 19.83 15.16 2.24
CA LYS A 83 21.10 15.01 1.53
C LYS A 83 20.95 14.52 0.08
N ARG A 84 19.81 13.92 -0.29
CA ARG A 84 19.52 13.55 -1.69
C ARG A 84 19.36 14.76 -2.61
N HIS A 85 18.98 15.92 -2.07
CA HIS A 85 18.74 17.10 -2.90
C HIS A 85 20.06 17.66 -3.42
N GLU A 86 21.09 17.69 -2.59
CA GLU A 86 22.38 18.34 -2.86
C GLU A 86 23.15 17.69 -4.01
N ILE A 87 23.08 16.35 -4.14
CA ILE A 87 23.85 15.56 -5.12
C ILE A 87 23.44 15.85 -6.57
N HIS A 88 22.20 16.29 -6.83
CA HIS A 88 21.66 16.44 -8.19
C HIS A 88 21.36 17.89 -8.59
N ILE A 89 21.79 18.89 -7.81
CA ILE A 89 21.60 20.31 -8.11
C ILE A 89 22.74 20.84 -8.99
N TYR A 90 23.99 20.46 -8.68
CA TYR A 90 25.18 21.04 -9.31
C TYR A 90 25.18 20.85 -10.84
N ASP A 91 24.89 19.64 -11.32
CA ASP A 91 24.85 19.30 -12.75
C ASP A 91 23.72 19.99 -13.53
N LYS A 92 22.77 20.64 -12.86
CA LYS A 92 21.61 21.30 -13.51
C LYS A 92 21.77 22.81 -13.68
N VAL A 93 22.82 23.40 -13.10
CA VAL A 93 23.06 24.86 -13.10
C VAL A 93 24.10 25.26 -14.17
N THR A 94 24.72 24.30 -14.86
CA THR A 94 25.67 24.53 -15.97
C THR A 94 24.95 24.41 -17.32
#